data_AF-A0A378IPK6-F1
#
_entry.id   AF-A0A378IPK6-F1
#
_cell.length_a   1.000
_cell.length_b   1.000
_cell.length_c   1.000
_cell.angle_alpha   90.00
_cell.angle_beta   90.00
_cell.angle_gamma   90.00
#
_symmetry.space_group_name_H-M   'P 1'
#
loop_
_entity.id
_entity.type
_entity.pdbx_description
1 polymer ?
#
loop_
_entity_poly.entity_id
_entity_poly.type
_entity_poly.pdbx_seq_one_letter_code
_entity_poly.pdbx_strand_id
1 'polypeptide(L)'
;MNHSLPLVTTLATALSLALVMGLIAIKLKLPALVGYLLAGIIIGPFTPGFVANPHIAAELAEIGIILLMFGVGLHFSLDDLLETRKIALPGALLQIIVATFLGGGVALCWGWSLMSSIVFGLALSVASTVVLIRALEAQKIVHSINGQIAVGWLIVEDIAMIIALLFLPLMAYWLTQLQETKTKIYGLS
;
A
#
# COMPACT_ATOMS: atom_id res chain seq x y z
N MET A 1 13.52 -34.90 18.05
CA MET A 1 13.35 -33.94 19.16
C MET A 1 13.85 -32.58 18.68
N ASN A 2 12.93 -31.62 18.45
CA ASN A 2 13.11 -30.14 18.45
C ASN A 2 11.89 -29.49 17.75
N HIS A 3 10.70 -29.65 18.33
CA HIS A 3 9.45 -29.03 17.85
C HIS A 3 9.15 -27.66 18.49
N SER A 4 10.11 -27.07 19.21
CA SER A 4 9.86 -25.96 20.14
C SER A 4 10.39 -24.59 19.70
N LEU A 5 10.99 -24.43 18.51
CA LEU A 5 11.58 -23.15 18.09
C LEU A 5 11.16 -22.61 16.71
N PRO A 6 9.98 -22.91 16.14
CA PRO A 6 9.60 -22.42 14.81
C PRO A 6 9.62 -20.89 14.71
N LEU A 7 9.32 -20.18 15.80
CA LEU A 7 9.41 -18.72 15.88
C LEU A 7 10.85 -18.22 15.81
N VAL A 8 11.75 -18.78 16.63
CA VAL A 8 13.15 -18.36 16.69
C VAL A 8 13.86 -18.69 15.38
N THR A 9 13.61 -19.87 14.80
CA THR A 9 14.20 -20.23 13.51
C THR A 9 13.68 -19.32 12.41
N THR A 10 12.37 -19.04 12.35
CA THR A 10 11.79 -18.14 11.35
C THR A 10 12.36 -16.73 11.45
N LEU A 11 12.44 -16.16 12.66
CA LEU A 11 13.04 -14.85 12.88
C LEU A 11 14.52 -14.82 12.54
N ALA A 12 15.29 -15.80 13.00
CA ALA A 12 16.72 -15.85 12.75
C ALA A 12 17.02 -15.95 11.25
N THR A 13 16.33 -16.82 10.52
CA THR A 13 16.52 -16.95 9.07
C THR A 13 16.03 -15.71 8.33
N ALA A 14 14.86 -15.18 8.68
CA ALA A 14 14.28 -14.02 8.00
C ALA A 14 15.16 -12.77 8.19
N LEU A 15 15.57 -12.47 9.43
CA LEU A 15 16.43 -11.31 9.72
C LEU A 15 17.83 -11.48 9.13
N SER A 16 18.42 -12.66 9.23
CA SER A 16 19.76 -12.91 8.65
C SER A 16 19.73 -12.74 7.14
N LEU A 17 18.75 -13.33 6.46
CA LEU A 17 18.66 -13.26 5.01
C LEU A 17 18.27 -11.85 4.54
N ALA A 18 17.34 -11.18 5.23
CA ALA A 18 16.99 -9.79 4.95
C ALA A 18 18.20 -8.87 5.10
N LEU A 19 19.07 -9.10 6.08
CA LEU A 19 20.31 -8.35 6.25
C LEU A 19 21.27 -8.59 5.07
N VAL A 20 21.51 -9.85 4.69
CA VAL A 20 22.41 -10.17 3.57
C VAL A 20 21.87 -9.61 2.25
N MET A 21 20.61 -9.86 1.93
CA MET A 21 20.00 -9.38 0.68
C MET A 21 19.83 -7.87 0.67
N GLY A 22 19.52 -7.24 1.80
CA GLY A 22 19.47 -5.80 1.96
C GLY A 22 20.82 -5.14 1.70
N LEU A 23 21.91 -5.71 2.23
CA LEU A 23 23.27 -5.23 1.96
C LEU A 23 23.66 -5.39 0.48
N ILE A 24 23.26 -6.49 -0.16
CA ILE A 24 23.46 -6.69 -1.60
C ILE A 24 22.70 -5.63 -2.40
N ALA A 25 21.43 -5.38 -2.07
CA ALA A 25 20.62 -4.36 -2.74
C ALA A 25 21.26 -2.97 -2.61
N ILE A 26 21.71 -2.59 -1.41
CA ILE A 26 22.41 -1.31 -1.18
C ILE A 26 23.71 -1.24 -2.00
N LYS A 27 24.50 -2.32 -2.06
CA LYS A 27 25.72 -2.39 -2.89
C LYS A 27 25.42 -2.21 -4.38
N LEU A 28 24.27 -2.68 -4.85
CA LEU A 28 23.79 -2.51 -6.21
C LEU A 28 23.12 -1.14 -6.44
N LYS A 29 23.14 -0.23 -5.46
CA LYS A 29 22.47 1.07 -5.48
C LYS A 29 20.94 0.97 -5.62
N LEU A 30 20.36 -0.15 -5.16
CA LEU A 30 18.92 -0.35 -5.08
C LEU A 30 18.41 -0.02 -3.67
N PRO A 31 17.13 0.37 -3.52
CA PRO A 31 16.52 0.50 -2.20
C PRO A 31 16.60 -0.82 -1.41
N ALA A 32 16.94 -0.73 -0.11
CA ALA A 32 17.07 -1.91 0.75
C ALA A 32 15.80 -2.78 0.79
N LEU A 33 14.62 -2.16 0.61
CA LEU A 33 13.32 -2.84 0.49
C LEU A 33 13.34 -3.95 -0.55
N VAL A 34 13.99 -3.75 -1.69
CA VAL A 34 14.10 -4.75 -2.76
C VAL A 34 14.83 -6.00 -2.25
N GLY A 35 15.89 -5.80 -1.48
CA GLY A 35 16.61 -6.90 -0.83
C GLY A 35 15.76 -7.65 0.19
N TYR A 36 14.95 -6.95 0.99
CA TYR A 36 14.05 -7.58 1.96
C TYR A 36 12.95 -8.40 1.26
N LEU A 37 12.41 -7.91 0.15
CA LEU A 37 11.43 -8.64 -0.67
C LEU A 37 12.06 -9.91 -1.27
N LEU A 38 13.28 -9.83 -1.80
CA LEU A 38 13.99 -11.00 -2.32
C LEU A 38 14.27 -12.04 -1.22
N ALA A 39 14.68 -11.59 -0.03
CA ALA A 39 14.83 -12.48 1.12
C ALA A 39 13.52 -13.21 1.43
N GLY A 40 12.38 -12.48 1.44
CA GLY A 40 11.05 -13.07 1.63
C GLY A 40 10.68 -14.12 0.59
N ILE A 41 10.99 -13.88 -0.69
CA ILE A 41 10.77 -14.85 -1.78
C ILE A 41 11.62 -16.12 -1.59
N ILE A 42 12.87 -15.97 -1.13
CA ILE A 42 13.81 -17.09 -0.92
C ILE A 42 13.43 -17.99 0.26
N ILE A 43 12.80 -17.44 1.31
CA ILE A 43 12.31 -18.23 2.46
C ILE A 43 10.82 -18.59 2.36
N GLY A 44 10.19 -18.20 1.25
CA GLY A 44 8.78 -18.44 0.97
C GLY A 44 8.50 -19.89 0.55
N PRO A 45 7.22 -20.28 0.43
CA PRO A 45 6.84 -21.64 0.08
C PRO A 45 7.18 -22.03 -1.37
N PHE A 46 7.52 -21.04 -2.22
CA PHE A 46 7.76 -21.23 -3.65
C PHE A 46 9.24 -21.48 -4.00
N THR A 47 10.13 -21.51 -3.03
CA THR A 47 11.58 -21.71 -3.21
C THR A 47 12.04 -22.99 -2.51
N PRO A 48 12.86 -23.84 -3.18
CA PRO A 48 13.38 -25.05 -2.56
C PRO A 48 14.36 -24.69 -1.44
N GLY A 49 14.05 -25.09 -0.20
CA GLY A 49 14.88 -24.79 0.97
C GLY A 49 14.12 -24.76 2.29
N PHE A 50 14.66 -24.02 3.25
CA PHE A 50 13.98 -23.74 4.52
C PHE A 50 12.79 -22.82 4.28
N VAL A 51 11.57 -23.32 4.56
CA VAL A 51 10.34 -22.55 4.43
C VAL A 51 9.95 -22.00 5.80
N ALA A 52 9.92 -20.68 5.92
CA ALA A 52 9.42 -19.99 7.10
C ALA A 52 7.93 -20.29 7.29
N ASN A 53 7.46 -20.36 8.54
CA ASN A 53 6.04 -20.52 8.80
C ASN A 53 5.30 -19.22 8.41
N PRO A 54 4.43 -19.23 7.39
CA PRO A 54 3.79 -18.01 6.88
C PRO A 54 2.84 -17.38 7.91
N HIS A 55 2.24 -18.17 8.80
CA HIS A 55 1.35 -17.66 9.85
C HIS A 55 2.14 -16.84 10.88
N ILE A 56 3.23 -17.40 11.40
CA ILE A 56 4.09 -16.72 12.38
C ILE A 56 4.75 -15.49 11.73
N ALA A 57 5.19 -15.61 10.47
CA ALA A 57 5.78 -14.49 9.74
C ALA A 57 4.78 -13.34 9.55
N ALA A 58 3.51 -13.63 9.26
CA ALA A 58 2.45 -12.62 9.11
C ALA A 58 2.15 -11.90 10.43
N GLU A 59 1.97 -12.64 11.54
CA GLU A 59 1.74 -12.04 12.86
C GLU A 59 2.91 -11.14 13.30
N LEU A 60 4.15 -11.60 13.09
CA LEU A 60 5.34 -10.81 13.40
C LEU A 60 5.46 -9.57 12.50
N ALA A 61 5.11 -9.68 11.22
CA ALA A 61 5.11 -8.54 10.30
C ALA A 61 4.07 -7.49 10.70
N GLU A 62 2.88 -7.92 11.14
CA GLU A 62 1.83 -7.03 11.63
C GLU A 62 2.30 -6.25 12.87
N ILE A 63 2.87 -6.93 13.86
CA ILE A 63 3.46 -6.27 15.05
C ILE A 63 4.58 -5.31 14.64
N GLY A 64 5.44 -5.73 13.70
CA GLY A 64 6.52 -4.89 13.18
C GLY A 64 6.02 -3.61 12.50
N ILE A 65 4.94 -3.69 11.72
CA ILE A 65 4.30 -2.54 11.08
C ILE A 65 3.62 -1.64 12.12
N ILE A 66 2.95 -2.22 13.13
CA ILE A 66 2.33 -1.45 14.22
C ILE A 66 3.39 -0.65 14.98
N LEU A 67 4.50 -1.29 15.39
CA LEU A 67 5.60 -0.62 16.10
C LEU A 67 6.24 0.48 15.25
N LEU A 68 6.37 0.22 13.95
CA LEU A 68 6.86 1.19 12.97
C LEU A 68 5.94 2.41 12.86
N MET A 69 4.66 2.19 12.56
CA MET A 69 3.68 3.26 12.42
C MET A 69 3.51 4.04 13.73
N PHE A 70 3.61 3.37 14.87
CA PHE A 70 3.63 4.00 16.18
C PHE A 70 4.88 4.88 16.39
N GLY A 71 6.07 4.37 16.07
CA GLY A 71 7.32 5.14 16.17
C GLY A 71 7.31 6.37 15.28
N VAL A 72 6.76 6.26 14.07
CA VAL A 72 6.56 7.39 13.16
C VAL A 72 5.56 8.38 13.77
N GLY A 73 4.46 7.90 14.32
CA GLY A 73 3.44 8.72 14.99
C GLY A 73 4.00 9.50 16.18
N LEU A 74 4.87 8.91 16.99
CA LEU A 74 5.52 9.59 18.14
C LEU A 74 6.39 10.78 17.73
N HIS A 75 7.00 10.70 16.55
CA HIS A 75 7.88 11.74 16.05
C HIS A 75 7.11 12.79 15.21
N PHE A 76 5.81 12.60 15.00
CA PHE A 76 4.99 13.45 14.15
C PHE A 76 4.15 14.43 14.98
N SER A 77 4.31 15.73 14.71
CA SER A 77 3.47 16.77 15.27
C SER A 77 2.25 16.98 14.36
N LEU A 78 1.03 17.00 14.93
CA LEU A 78 -0.17 17.33 14.16
C LEU A 78 -0.14 18.77 13.66
N ASP A 79 0.62 19.64 14.31
CA ASP A 79 0.78 21.04 13.92
C ASP A 79 1.54 21.16 12.60
N ASP A 80 2.55 20.31 12.40
CA ASP A 80 3.34 20.22 11.16
C ASP A 80 2.46 19.84 9.96
N LEU A 81 1.45 18.99 10.19
CA LEU A 81 0.47 18.60 9.18
C LEU A 81 -0.46 19.76 8.82
N LEU A 82 -0.93 20.49 9.82
CA LEU A 82 -1.85 21.61 9.64
C LEU A 82 -1.19 22.78 8.93
N GLU A 83 0.13 22.95 9.08
CA GLU A 83 0.90 23.97 8.37
C GLU A 83 1.02 23.67 6.87
N THR A 84 1.16 22.40 6.50
CA THR A 84 1.36 21.95 5.11
C THR A 84 0.06 21.65 4.35
N ARG A 85 -1.11 21.73 5.00
CA ARG A 85 -2.44 21.43 4.43
C ARG A 85 -2.76 22.16 3.12
N LYS A 86 -2.27 23.39 2.95
CA LYS A 86 -2.54 24.21 1.76
C LYS A 86 -1.89 23.65 0.50
N ILE A 87 -0.84 22.86 0.65
CA ILE A 87 -0.09 22.24 -0.46
C ILE A 87 -0.50 20.77 -0.59
N ALA A 88 -0.55 20.03 0.52
CA ALA A 88 -0.85 18.61 0.54
C ALA A 88 -2.27 18.28 0.05
N LEU A 89 -3.29 19.03 0.49
CA LEU A 89 -4.69 18.77 0.17
C LEU A 89 -5.01 18.88 -1.33
N PRO A 90 -4.72 20.01 -2.02
CA PRO A 90 -4.99 20.11 -3.45
C PRO A 90 -4.11 19.17 -4.28
N GLY A 91 -2.87 18.92 -3.84
CA GLY A 91 -1.95 18.01 -4.50
C GLY A 91 -2.47 16.57 -4.53
N ALA A 92 -2.84 16.03 -3.37
CA ALA A 92 -3.38 14.68 -3.24
C ALA A 92 -4.66 14.49 -4.06
N LEU A 93 -5.62 15.43 -3.96
CA LEU A 93 -6.85 15.37 -4.75
C LEU A 93 -6.60 15.39 -6.25
N LEU A 94 -5.71 16.28 -6.72
CA LEU A 94 -5.37 16.37 -8.13
C LEU A 94 -4.71 15.08 -8.62
N GLN A 95 -3.76 14.53 -7.86
CA GLN A 95 -3.11 13.27 -8.22
C GLN A 95 -4.10 12.11 -8.24
N ILE A 96 -5.04 12.04 -7.30
CA ILE A 96 -6.06 10.98 -7.31
C ILE A 96 -6.90 11.04 -8.57
N ILE A 97 -7.37 12.23 -8.94
CA ILE A 97 -8.18 12.44 -10.14
C ILE A 97 -7.39 12.07 -11.39
N VAL A 98 -6.15 12.56 -11.51
CA VAL A 98 -5.30 12.33 -12.68
C VAL A 98 -4.94 10.84 -12.80
N ALA A 99 -4.51 10.20 -11.71
CA ALA A 99 -4.17 8.78 -11.69
C ALA A 99 -5.39 7.90 -12.02
N THR A 100 -6.55 8.23 -11.47
CA THR A 100 -7.81 7.52 -11.77
C THR A 100 -8.19 7.68 -13.23
N PHE A 101 -8.05 8.88 -13.80
CA PHE A 101 -8.39 9.13 -15.19
C PHE A 101 -7.43 8.41 -16.15
N LEU A 102 -6.13 8.44 -15.87
CA LEU A 102 -5.12 7.74 -16.66
C LEU A 102 -5.29 6.21 -16.56
N GLY A 103 -5.43 5.67 -15.35
CA GLY A 103 -5.63 4.25 -15.11
C GLY A 103 -6.95 3.75 -15.70
N GLY A 104 -8.03 4.51 -15.52
CA GLY A 104 -9.33 4.22 -16.12
C GLY A 104 -9.31 4.31 -17.65
N GLY A 105 -8.59 5.27 -18.22
CA GLY A 105 -8.38 5.37 -19.67
C GLY A 105 -7.69 4.15 -20.24
N VAL A 106 -6.64 3.65 -19.57
CA VAL A 106 -5.96 2.40 -19.96
C VAL A 106 -6.91 1.20 -19.88
N ALA A 107 -7.70 1.08 -18.81
CA ALA A 107 -8.67 -0.01 -18.66
C ALA A 107 -9.76 0.02 -19.74
N LEU A 108 -10.26 1.20 -20.10
CA LEU A 108 -11.20 1.37 -21.21
C LEU A 108 -10.59 0.96 -22.55
N CYS A 109 -9.31 1.28 -22.79
CA CYS A 109 -8.59 0.81 -23.98
C CYS A 109 -8.45 -0.72 -24.02
N TRP A 110 -8.43 -1.40 -22.87
CA TRP A 110 -8.49 -2.86 -22.77
C TRP A 110 -9.90 -3.45 -22.91
N GLY A 111 -10.92 -2.61 -23.15
CA GLY A 111 -12.30 -3.05 -23.31
C GLY A 111 -13.01 -3.37 -22.01
N TRP A 112 -12.50 -2.90 -20.87
CA TRP A 112 -13.14 -3.10 -19.58
C TRP A 112 -14.40 -2.23 -19.44
N SER A 113 -15.32 -2.63 -18.57
CA SER A 113 -16.52 -1.85 -18.29
C SER A 113 -16.16 -0.52 -17.60
N LEU A 114 -17.03 0.49 -17.72
CA LEU A 114 -16.80 1.79 -17.09
C LEU A 114 -16.56 1.68 -15.58
N MET A 115 -17.32 0.83 -14.89
CA MET A 115 -17.16 0.60 -13.44
C MET A 115 -15.85 -0.06 -13.09
N SER A 116 -15.46 -1.12 -13.82
CA SER A 116 -14.17 -1.79 -13.56
C SER A 116 -12.99 -0.88 -13.87
N SER A 117 -13.13 0.01 -14.87
CA SER A 117 -12.13 1.03 -15.21
C SER A 117 -11.95 2.08 -14.12
N ILE A 118 -13.05 2.57 -13.52
CA ILE A 118 -13.00 3.50 -12.39
C ILE A 118 -12.35 2.83 -11.17
N VAL A 119 -12.76 1.60 -10.84
CA VAL A 119 -12.19 0.83 -9.72
C VAL A 119 -10.70 0.59 -9.93
N PHE A 120 -10.29 0.25 -11.16
CA PHE A 120 -8.89 0.05 -11.51
C PHE A 120 -8.07 1.35 -11.42
N GLY A 121 -8.61 2.45 -11.92
CA GLY A 121 -7.99 3.77 -11.79
C GLY A 121 -7.81 4.19 -10.34
N LEU A 122 -8.83 3.99 -9.50
CA LEU A 122 -8.74 4.26 -8.06
C LEU A 122 -7.68 3.36 -7.40
N ALA A 123 -7.65 2.07 -7.72
CA ALA A 123 -6.67 1.14 -7.18
C ALA A 123 -5.22 1.53 -7.56
N LEU A 124 -5.00 2.04 -8.79
CA LEU A 124 -3.70 2.55 -9.23
C LEU A 124 -3.32 3.89 -8.59
N SER A 125 -4.30 4.65 -8.11
CA SER A 125 -4.05 5.93 -7.48
C SER A 125 -3.39 5.80 -6.10
N VAL A 126 -3.59 4.68 -5.40
CA VAL A 126 -3.18 4.51 -4.01
C VAL A 126 -1.67 4.30 -3.89
N ALA A 127 -1.02 5.19 -3.16
CA ALA A 127 0.37 5.07 -2.74
C ALA A 127 0.49 4.30 -1.42
N SER A 128 1.59 3.55 -1.25
CA SER A 128 1.86 2.83 -0.01
C SER A 128 2.42 3.77 1.06
N THR A 129 1.63 3.98 2.12
CA THR A 129 2.00 4.86 3.25
C THR A 129 3.27 4.40 3.95
N VAL A 130 3.30 3.12 4.31
CA VAL A 130 4.39 2.45 5.03
C VAL A 130 5.70 2.55 4.26
N VAL A 131 5.68 2.30 2.95
CA VAL A 131 6.88 2.31 2.12
C VAL A 131 7.46 3.71 1.99
N LEU A 132 6.63 4.72 1.73
CA LEU A 132 7.11 6.10 1.61
C LEU A 132 7.70 6.59 2.94
N ILE A 133 7.00 6.37 4.05
CA ILE A 133 7.46 6.75 5.38
C ILE A 133 8.80 6.09 5.71
N ARG A 134 8.94 4.78 5.45
CA ARG A 134 10.22 4.07 5.61
C ARG A 134 11.32 4.63 4.71
N ALA A 135 11.01 5.03 3.49
CA ALA A 135 11.97 5.64 2.58
C ALA A 135 12.43 7.03 3.06
N LEU A 136 11.52 7.84 3.64
CA LEU A 136 11.84 9.13 4.23
C LEU A 136 12.68 8.96 5.52
N GLU A 137 12.36 7.96 6.34
CA GLU A 137 13.09 7.64 7.58
C GLU A 137 14.51 7.13 7.27
N ALA A 138 14.66 6.25 6.27
CA ALA A 138 15.96 5.78 5.82
C ALA A 138 16.89 6.92 5.34
N GLN A 139 16.28 7.99 4.81
CA GLN A 139 16.98 9.21 4.39
C GLN A 139 17.07 10.27 5.50
N LYS A 140 16.46 10.05 6.67
CA LYS A 140 16.37 11.00 7.81
C LYS A 140 15.71 12.34 7.44
N ILE A 141 14.80 12.36 6.47
CA ILE A 141 14.15 13.58 5.95
C ILE A 141 12.67 13.72 6.37
N VAL A 142 12.18 12.85 7.26
CA VAL A 142 10.77 12.86 7.73
C VAL A 142 10.36 14.21 8.32
N HIS A 143 11.26 14.88 9.06
CA HIS A 143 11.02 16.19 9.70
C HIS A 143 11.32 17.39 8.80
N SER A 144 11.75 17.16 7.56
CA SER A 144 11.91 18.27 6.62
C SER A 144 10.54 18.75 6.15
N ILE A 145 10.45 20.01 5.69
CA ILE A 145 9.23 20.56 5.08
C ILE A 145 8.71 19.62 3.98
N ASN A 146 9.60 19.09 3.14
CA ASN A 146 9.22 18.15 2.08
C ASN A 146 8.70 16.81 2.63
N GLY A 147 9.27 16.34 3.75
CA GLY A 147 8.81 15.13 4.44
C GLY A 147 7.43 15.31 5.06
N GLN A 148 7.18 16.44 5.72
CA GLN A 148 5.88 16.78 6.29
C GLN A 148 4.81 16.95 5.20
N ILE A 149 5.13 17.61 4.08
CA ILE A 149 4.23 17.70 2.92
C ILE A 149 3.92 16.30 2.37
N ALA A 150 4.93 15.43 2.22
CA ALA A 150 4.75 14.07 1.70
C ALA A 150 3.89 13.19 2.62
N VAL A 151 4.09 13.27 3.94
CA VAL A 151 3.27 12.56 4.92
C VAL A 151 1.84 13.11 4.92
N GLY A 152 1.68 14.44 4.88
CA GLY A 152 0.36 15.05 4.86
C GLY A 152 -0.43 14.75 3.60
N TRP A 153 0.25 14.65 2.46
CA TRP A 153 -0.33 14.19 1.22
C TRP A 153 -0.89 12.77 1.36
N LEU A 154 -0.09 11.86 1.92
CA LEU A 154 -0.45 10.46 2.19
C LEU A 154 -1.69 10.33 3.07
N ILE A 155 -1.79 11.15 4.12
CA ILE A 155 -2.94 11.14 5.04
C ILE A 155 -4.21 11.58 4.32
N VAL A 156 -4.14 12.65 3.53
CA VAL A 156 -5.29 13.12 2.73
C VAL A 156 -5.72 12.05 1.74
N GLU A 157 -4.75 11.40 1.09
CA GLU A 157 -4.99 10.35 0.12
C GLU A 157 -5.68 9.13 0.74
N ASP A 158 -5.21 8.66 1.89
CA ASP A 158 -5.79 7.52 2.60
C ASP A 158 -7.23 7.80 3.05
N ILE A 159 -7.49 9.01 3.58
CA ILE A 159 -8.85 9.45 3.95
C ILE A 159 -9.76 9.50 2.72
N ALA A 160 -9.29 10.08 1.61
CA ALA A 160 -10.05 10.14 0.37
C ALA A 160 -10.35 8.75 -0.18
N MET A 161 -9.39 7.82 -0.06
CA MET A 161 -9.55 6.44 -0.50
C MET A 161 -10.56 5.68 0.37
N ILE A 162 -10.51 5.83 1.69
CA ILE A 162 -11.53 5.24 2.59
C ILE A 162 -12.93 5.70 2.18
N ILE A 163 -13.10 7.00 1.93
CA ILE A 163 -14.38 7.55 1.46
C ILE A 163 -14.77 6.92 0.12
N ALA A 164 -13.87 6.90 -0.87
CA ALA A 164 -14.15 6.32 -2.18
C ALA A 164 -14.51 4.83 -2.10
N LEU A 165 -13.82 4.03 -1.28
CA LEU A 165 -14.11 2.62 -1.05
C LEU A 165 -15.49 2.41 -0.41
N LEU A 166 -15.90 3.30 0.50
CA LEU A 166 -17.24 3.27 1.08
C LEU A 166 -18.34 3.56 0.04
N PHE A 167 -18.05 4.39 -0.98
CA PHE A 167 -18.99 4.72 -2.05
C PHE A 167 -19.08 3.63 -3.14
N LEU A 168 -18.04 2.83 -3.36
CA LEU A 168 -18.04 1.76 -4.37
C LEU A 168 -19.25 0.80 -4.30
N PRO A 169 -19.61 0.21 -3.13
CA PRO A 169 -20.76 -0.70 -3.06
C PRO A 169 -22.09 0.01 -3.36
N LEU A 170 -22.23 1.29 -2.98
CA LEU A 170 -23.41 2.09 -3.32
C LEU A 170 -23.51 2.25 -4.84
N MET A 171 -22.40 2.59 -5.50
CA MET A 171 -22.33 2.75 -6.95
C MET A 171 -22.66 1.46 -7.69
N ALA A 172 -22.17 0.33 -7.19
CA ALA A 172 -22.50 -0.99 -7.72
C ALA A 172 -24.00 -1.29 -7.57
N TYR A 173 -24.57 -1.05 -6.39
CA TYR A 173 -26.00 -1.25 -6.11
C TYR A 173 -26.90 -0.42 -7.05
N TRP A 174 -26.60 0.88 -7.24
CA TRP A 174 -27.35 1.74 -8.15
C TRP A 174 -27.27 1.28 -9.61
N LEU A 175 -26.10 0.78 -10.06
CA LEU A 175 -25.96 0.27 -11.42
C LEU A 175 -26.79 -1.00 -11.65
N THR A 176 -26.78 -1.93 -10.68
CA THR A 176 -27.57 -3.17 -10.77
C THR A 176 -29.07 -2.86 -10.83
N GLN A 177 -29.55 -1.91 -10.04
CA GLN A 177 -30.95 -1.47 -10.07
C GLN A 177 -31.35 -0.82 -11.41
N LEU A 178 -30.45 -0.04 -12.02
CA LEU A 178 -30.70 0.53 -13.36
C LEU A 178 -30.76 -0.54 -14.45
N GLN A 179 -29.97 -1.61 -14.32
CA GLN A 179 -30.04 -2.76 -15.23
C GLN A 179 -31.34 -3.54 -15.02
N GLU A 180 -31.72 -3.86 -13.78
CA GLU A 180 -32.98 -4.54 -13.48
C GLU A 180 -34.20 -3.75 -13.97
N THR A 181 -34.18 -2.42 -13.80
CA THR A 181 -35.26 -1.55 -14.27
C THR A 181 -35.35 -1.53 -15.80
N LYS A 182 -34.22 -1.51 -16.53
CA LYS A 182 -34.23 -1.64 -17.99
C LYS A 182 -34.73 -3.00 -18.46
N THR A 183 -34.34 -4.09 -17.81
CA THR A 183 -34.81 -5.44 -18.15
C THR A 183 -36.31 -5.59 -17.91
N LYS A 184 -36.85 -5.01 -16.84
CA LYS A 184 -38.29 -5.01 -16.53
C LYS A 184 -39.13 -4.17 -17.49
N ILE A 185 -38.59 -3.04 -17.99
CA ILE A 185 -39.33 -2.12 -18.87
C ILE A 185 -39.29 -2.57 -20.34
N TYR A 186 -38.18 -3.18 -20.80
CA TYR A 186 -38.01 -3.54 -22.21
C TYR A 186 -38.22 -5.03 -22.55
N GLY A 187 -38.48 -5.90 -21.57
CA GLY A 187 -38.99 -7.26 -21.81
C GLY A 187 -38.16 -8.12 -22.76
N LEU A 188 -36.84 -7.95 -22.80
CA LEU A 188 -35.94 -8.82 -23.56
C LEU A 188 -35.27 -9.77 -22.56
N SER A 189 -35.89 -10.95 -22.43
CA SER A 189 -35.30 -12.17 -21.87
C SER A 189 -34.29 -12.78 -22.84
#